data_AF-A0A5C9BPH4-F1
#
_entry.id   AF-A0A5C9BPH4-F1
#
_cell.length_a   1.000
_cell.length_b   1.000
_cell.length_c   1.000
_cell.angle_alpha   90.00
_cell.angle_beta   90.00
_cell.angle_gamma   90.00
#
_symmetry.space_group_name_H-M   'P 1'
#
loop_
_entity.id
_entity.type
_entity.pdbx_description
1 polymer ?
#
loop_
_entity_poly.entity_id
_entity_poly.type
_entity_poly.pdbx_seq_one_letter_code
_entity_poly.pdbx_strand_id
1 'polypeptide(L)'
;MNKFYMRALLAGWLGGFIGNAFLGAAFSSPWIKGVLYNPTWQSPLFLQITPQRNIAVSVIGLVVLSGLHGVLFNLFQSAMPGRTAWQKGAFWGLCIWAMYWLFQEWFIYVTLLDEPVLLATLELTILLIGSLIEGIVIAKIIPHKGTTP
;
A
#
# COMPACT_ATOMS: atom_id res chain seq x y z
N MET A 1 12.73 20.01 -12.73
CA MET A 1 11.43 19.40 -12.32
C MET A 1 10.63 20.47 -11.57
N ASN A 2 9.35 20.71 -11.92
CA ASN A 2 8.54 21.73 -11.23
C ASN A 2 8.50 21.41 -9.73
N LYS A 3 8.74 22.41 -8.86
CA LYS A 3 8.75 22.27 -7.38
C LYS A 3 7.54 21.49 -6.86
N PHE A 4 6.43 21.63 -7.57
CA PHE A 4 5.18 20.95 -7.30
C PHE A 4 5.26 19.41 -7.40
N TYR A 5 5.87 18.87 -8.47
CA TYR A 5 6.04 17.42 -8.64
C TYR A 5 7.09 16.84 -7.71
N MET A 6 8.12 17.63 -7.37
CA MET A 6 9.13 17.22 -6.40
C MET A 6 8.54 17.03 -5.00
N ARG A 7 7.66 17.94 -4.56
CA ARG A 7 6.93 17.78 -3.29
C ARG A 7 6.00 16.57 -3.32
N ALA A 8 5.35 16.30 -4.45
CA ALA A 8 4.49 15.14 -4.61
C ALA A 8 5.26 13.82 -4.52
N LEU A 9 6.42 13.72 -5.18
CA LEU A 9 7.31 12.56 -5.08
C LEU A 9 7.79 12.35 -3.64
N LEU A 10 8.27 13.40 -2.97
CA LEU A 10 8.71 13.33 -1.58
C LEU A 10 7.58 12.90 -0.64
N ALA A 11 6.36 13.42 -0.85
CA ALA A 11 5.18 13.01 -0.09
C ALA A 11 4.88 11.52 -0.29
N GLY A 12 4.93 11.06 -1.54
CA GLY A 12 4.78 9.66 -1.91
C GLY A 12 5.81 8.76 -1.24
N TRP A 13 7.09 9.09 -1.34
CA TRP A 13 8.16 8.32 -0.70
C TRP A 13 8.06 8.30 0.82
N LEU A 14 7.73 9.43 1.46
CA LEU A 14 7.58 9.47 2.91
C LEU A 14 6.34 8.70 3.36
N GLY A 15 5.23 8.82 2.64
CA GLY A 15 4.02 8.04 2.88
C GLY A 15 4.27 6.54 2.73
N GLY A 16 4.86 6.14 1.61
CA GLY A 16 5.24 4.75 1.34
C GLY A 16 6.23 4.21 2.36
N PHE A 17 7.24 4.99 2.77
CA PHE A 17 8.18 4.58 3.82
C PHE A 17 7.47 4.33 5.15
N ILE A 18 6.63 5.26 5.62
CA ILE A 18 5.93 5.12 6.89
C ILE A 18 4.91 3.97 6.83
N GLY A 19 4.15 3.85 5.74
CA GLY A 19 3.22 2.74 5.51
C GLY A 19 3.93 1.39 5.52
N ASN A 20 5.03 1.25 4.77
CA ASN A 20 5.82 0.02 4.75
C ASN A 20 6.56 -0.25 6.07
N ALA A 21 6.98 0.77 6.82
CA ALA A 21 7.54 0.58 8.15
C ALA A 21 6.51 -0.02 9.12
N PHE A 22 5.26 0.47 9.06
CA PHE A 22 4.16 -0.12 9.80
C PHE A 22 3.91 -1.57 9.37
N LEU A 23 3.79 -1.83 8.06
CA LEU A 23 3.55 -3.17 7.54
C LEU A 23 4.70 -4.12 7.92
N GLY A 24 5.95 -3.69 7.77
CA GLY A 24 7.13 -4.45 8.15
C GLY A 24 7.12 -4.82 9.63
N ALA A 25 6.75 -3.90 10.52
CA ALA A 25 6.58 -4.19 11.93
C ALA A 25 5.43 -5.18 12.19
N ALA A 26 4.28 -4.99 11.53
CA ALA A 26 3.12 -5.86 11.67
C ALA A 26 3.42 -7.30 11.21
N PHE A 27 3.94 -7.48 10.00
CA PHE A 27 4.29 -8.80 9.43
C PHE A 27 5.50 -9.45 10.12
N SER A 28 6.33 -8.69 10.82
CA SER A 28 7.42 -9.24 11.65
C SER A 28 6.95 -9.63 13.06
N SER A 29 5.75 -9.25 13.47
CA SER A 29 5.22 -9.62 14.78
C SER A 29 5.04 -11.15 14.90
N PRO A 30 5.35 -11.77 16.05
CA PRO A 30 5.29 -13.22 16.20
C PRO A 30 3.93 -13.83 15.85
N TRP A 31 2.84 -13.14 16.20
CA TRP A 31 1.47 -13.61 15.97
C TRP A 31 1.10 -13.61 14.50
N ILE A 32 1.33 -12.49 13.80
CA ILE A 32 1.02 -12.38 12.38
C ILE A 32 1.91 -13.33 11.58
N LYS A 33 3.21 -13.34 11.88
CA LYS A 33 4.19 -14.26 11.27
C LYS A 33 3.83 -15.73 11.46
N GLY A 34 3.43 -16.11 12.67
CA GLY A 34 3.06 -17.49 13.00
C GLY A 34 1.79 -17.98 12.30
N VAL A 35 0.90 -17.07 11.88
CA VAL A 35 -0.31 -17.40 11.12
C VAL A 35 -0.05 -17.33 9.63
N LEU A 36 0.38 -16.17 9.12
CA LEU A 36 0.50 -15.91 7.69
C LEU A 36 1.63 -16.69 7.02
N TYR A 37 2.70 -17.03 7.75
CA TYR A 37 3.84 -17.77 7.21
C TYR A 37 3.93 -19.18 7.78
N ASN A 38 2.79 -19.76 8.21
CA ASN A 38 2.73 -21.17 8.58
C ASN A 38 2.75 -22.05 7.32
N PRO A 39 3.82 -22.84 7.08
CA PRO A 39 3.95 -23.63 5.85
C PRO A 39 2.88 -24.72 5.71
N THR A 40 2.20 -25.10 6.80
CA THR A 40 1.10 -26.07 6.75
C THR A 40 -0.21 -25.46 6.28
N TRP A 41 -0.33 -24.14 6.30
CA TRP A 41 -1.53 -23.40 5.90
C TRP A 41 -1.36 -22.70 4.55
N GLN A 42 -0.13 -22.39 4.14
CA GLN A 42 0.12 -21.77 2.84
C GLN A 42 -0.03 -22.76 1.68
N SER A 43 -0.34 -22.24 0.50
CA SER A 43 -0.39 -23.02 -0.73
C SER A 43 1.01 -23.53 -1.13
N PRO A 44 1.11 -24.71 -1.77
CA PRO A 44 2.39 -25.22 -2.27
C PRO A 44 3.06 -24.26 -3.27
N LEU A 45 2.28 -23.60 -4.12
CA LEU A 45 2.81 -22.73 -5.16
C LEU A 45 3.39 -21.44 -4.58
N PHE A 46 2.75 -20.86 -3.57
CA PHE A 46 3.32 -19.72 -2.84
C PHE A 46 4.65 -20.08 -2.18
N LEU A 47 4.73 -21.25 -1.51
CA LEU A 47 5.96 -21.73 -0.88
C LEU A 47 7.08 -21.96 -1.89
N GLN A 48 6.75 -22.41 -3.11
CA GLN A 48 7.72 -22.62 -4.18
C GLN A 48 8.25 -21.32 -4.78
N ILE A 49 7.36 -20.34 -5.03
CA ILE A 49 7.71 -19.10 -5.74
C ILE A 49 8.36 -18.06 -4.81
N THR A 50 7.93 -17.98 -3.55
CA THR A 50 8.35 -16.92 -2.62
C THR A 50 9.87 -16.85 -2.41
N PRO A 51 10.60 -17.98 -2.24
CA PRO A 51 12.06 -17.95 -2.13
C PRO A 51 12.79 -17.49 -3.39
N GLN A 52 12.14 -17.57 -4.56
CA GLN A 52 12.72 -17.18 -5.86
C GLN A 52 12.61 -15.67 -6.13
N ARG A 53 11.95 -14.90 -5.23
CA ARG A 53 11.75 -13.47 -5.43
C ARG A 53 13.09 -12.73 -5.37
N ASN A 54 13.32 -11.88 -6.37
CA ASN A 54 14.40 -10.90 -6.32
C ASN A 54 13.99 -9.71 -5.43
N ILE A 55 14.43 -9.75 -4.17
CA ILE A 55 14.07 -8.76 -3.15
C ILE A 55 14.50 -7.34 -3.57
N ALA A 56 15.66 -7.18 -4.22
CA ALA A 56 16.13 -5.87 -4.66
C ALA A 56 15.20 -5.25 -5.70
N VAL A 57 14.73 -6.05 -6.68
CA VAL A 57 13.77 -5.60 -7.69
C VAL A 57 12.44 -5.20 -7.03
N SER A 58 11.95 -5.99 -6.08
CA SER A 58 10.72 -5.66 -5.33
C SER A 58 10.85 -4.33 -4.59
N VAL A 59 11.99 -4.09 -3.91
CA VAL A 59 12.25 -2.84 -3.20
C VAL A 59 12.30 -1.64 -4.16
N ILE A 60 12.97 -1.78 -5.31
CA ILE A 60 12.99 -0.72 -6.33
C ILE A 60 11.58 -0.42 -6.82
N GLY A 61 10.80 -1.46 -7.11
CA GLY A 61 9.38 -1.33 -7.50
C GLY A 61 8.57 -0.57 -6.46
N LEU A 62 8.73 -0.90 -5.17
CA LEU A 62 8.06 -0.20 -4.07
C LEU A 62 8.45 1.28 -3.99
N VAL A 63 9.73 1.61 -4.16
CA VAL A 63 10.21 3.01 -4.13
C VAL A 63 9.61 3.81 -5.29
N VAL A 64 9.59 3.25 -6.50
CA VAL A 64 8.98 3.89 -7.68
C VAL A 64 7.48 4.06 -7.47
N LEU A 65 6.78 3.01 -7.05
CA LEU A 65 5.34 3.01 -6.82
C LEU A 65 4.93 4.02 -5.74
N SER A 66 5.67 4.10 -4.64
CA SER A 66 5.44 5.10 -3.58
C SER A 66 5.51 6.53 -4.12
N GLY A 67 6.51 6.83 -4.97
CA GLY A 67 6.61 8.13 -5.64
C GLY A 67 5.40 8.40 -6.55
N LEU A 68 4.96 7.39 -7.31
CA LEU A 68 3.77 7.48 -8.16
C LEU A 68 2.51 7.74 -7.34
N HIS A 69 2.33 7.11 -6.18
CA HIS A 69 1.18 7.39 -5.30
C HIS A 69 1.08 8.87 -4.94
N GLY A 70 2.20 9.50 -4.59
CA GLY A 70 2.24 10.94 -4.30
C GLY A 70 1.91 11.81 -5.51
N VAL A 71 2.44 11.47 -6.70
CA VAL A 71 2.15 12.17 -7.96
C VAL A 71 0.68 12.03 -8.36
N LEU A 72 0.12 10.83 -8.29
CA LEU A 72 -1.28 10.57 -8.65
C LEU A 72 -2.24 11.22 -7.66
N PHE A 73 -1.95 11.16 -6.36
CA PHE A 73 -2.72 11.92 -5.36
C PHE A 73 -2.78 13.39 -5.74
N ASN A 74 -1.63 13.96 -6.07
CA ASN A 74 -1.50 15.36 -6.41
C ASN A 74 -2.28 15.80 -7.66
N LEU A 75 -2.41 14.88 -8.62
CA LEU A 75 -3.19 15.08 -9.85
C LEU A 75 -4.69 14.94 -9.59
N PHE A 76 -5.10 13.94 -8.80
CA PHE A 76 -6.51 13.59 -8.62
C PHE A 76 -7.18 14.21 -7.38
N GLN A 77 -6.42 14.80 -6.44
CA GLN A 77 -6.96 15.29 -5.17
C GLN A 77 -8.13 16.27 -5.33
N SER A 78 -8.25 16.99 -6.44
CA SER A 78 -9.38 17.90 -6.69
C SER A 78 -10.69 17.17 -7.01
N ALA A 79 -10.62 15.94 -7.51
CA ALA A 79 -11.78 15.10 -7.82
C ALA A 79 -12.12 14.11 -6.69
N MET A 80 -11.20 13.89 -5.74
CA MET A 80 -11.43 13.00 -4.60
C MET A 80 -12.47 13.58 -3.64
N PRO A 81 -13.35 12.74 -3.06
CA PRO A 81 -14.28 13.17 -2.04
C PRO A 81 -13.55 13.62 -0.77
N GLY A 82 -14.15 14.59 -0.07
CA GLY A 82 -13.63 15.12 1.19
C GLY A 82 -13.10 16.54 1.08
N ARG A 83 -13.18 17.26 2.20
CA ARG A 83 -12.74 18.67 2.33
C ARG A 83 -11.46 18.80 3.14
N THR A 84 -11.12 17.80 3.94
CA THR A 84 -9.91 17.82 4.80
C THR A 84 -8.84 16.88 4.26
N ALA A 85 -7.58 17.13 4.65
CA ALA A 85 -6.46 16.24 4.30
C ALA A 85 -6.69 14.80 4.82
N TRP A 86 -7.33 14.67 5.98
CA TRP A 86 -7.71 13.38 6.55
C TRP A 86 -8.69 12.61 5.66
N GLN A 87 -9.76 13.26 5.20
CA GLN A 87 -10.77 12.62 4.36
C GLN A 87 -10.19 12.19 3.01
N LYS A 88 -9.46 13.09 2.34
CA LYS A 88 -8.84 12.76 1.04
C LYS A 88 -7.73 11.72 1.19
N GLY A 89 -6.95 11.79 2.29
CA GLY A 89 -5.91 10.80 2.59
C GLY A 89 -6.49 9.42 2.88
N ALA A 90 -7.58 9.34 3.65
CA ALA A 90 -8.28 8.07 3.89
C ALA A 90 -8.88 7.50 2.60
N PHE A 91 -9.53 8.35 1.77
CA PHE A 91 -10.02 7.93 0.46
C PHE A 91 -8.89 7.41 -0.43
N TRP A 92 -7.77 8.12 -0.48
CA TRP A 92 -6.62 7.70 -1.27
C TRP A 92 -6.01 6.39 -0.77
N GLY A 93 -5.89 6.23 0.55
CA GLY A 93 -5.46 4.97 1.15
C GLY A 93 -6.41 3.81 0.82
N LEU A 94 -7.72 4.05 0.77
CA LEU A 94 -8.70 3.07 0.30
C LEU A 94 -8.52 2.73 -1.19
N CYS A 95 -8.18 3.71 -2.04
CA CYS A 95 -7.87 3.44 -3.45
C CYS A 95 -6.63 2.55 -3.60
N ILE A 96 -5.55 2.84 -2.86
CA ILE A 96 -4.33 2.01 -2.84
C ILE A 96 -4.67 0.60 -2.36
N TRP A 97 -5.39 0.49 -1.24
CA TRP A 97 -5.84 -0.77 -0.68
C TRP A 97 -6.70 -1.58 -1.67
N ALA A 98 -7.63 -0.93 -2.38
CA ALA A 98 -8.48 -1.59 -3.36
C ALA A 98 -7.67 -2.19 -4.53
N MET A 99 -6.54 -1.58 -4.89
CA MET A 99 -5.61 -2.16 -5.88
C MET A 99 -4.89 -3.38 -5.33
N TYR A 100 -4.45 -3.36 -4.08
CA TYR A 100 -3.92 -4.56 -3.41
C TYR A 100 -4.97 -5.68 -3.35
N TRP A 101 -6.20 -5.36 -2.95
CA TRP A 101 -7.29 -6.32 -2.93
C TRP A 101 -7.50 -6.99 -4.28
N LEU A 102 -7.70 -6.21 -5.34
CA LEU A 102 -8.06 -6.75 -6.64
C LEU A 102 -6.89 -7.49 -7.30
N PHE A 103 -5.70 -6.85 -7.32
CA PHE A 103 -4.59 -7.36 -8.10
C PHE A 103 -3.69 -8.31 -7.29
N GLN A 104 -3.27 -7.92 -6.10
CA GLN A 104 -2.36 -8.76 -5.31
C GLN A 104 -3.10 -9.91 -4.63
N GLU A 105 -4.10 -9.60 -3.82
CA GLU A 105 -4.75 -10.61 -2.98
C GLU A 105 -5.68 -11.51 -3.80
N TRP A 106 -6.56 -10.93 -4.62
CA TRP A 106 -7.53 -11.72 -5.35
C TRP A 106 -6.94 -12.37 -6.60
N PHE A 107 -6.31 -11.58 -7.48
CA PHE A 107 -5.79 -12.11 -8.74
C PHE A 107 -4.51 -12.94 -8.52
N ILE A 108 -3.49 -12.43 -7.83
CA ILE A 108 -2.25 -13.19 -7.64
C ILE A 108 -2.43 -14.27 -6.57
N TYR A 109 -2.72 -13.93 -5.32
CA TYR A 109 -2.66 -14.91 -4.24
C TYR A 109 -3.80 -15.93 -4.30
N VAL A 110 -5.06 -15.49 -4.32
CA VAL A 110 -6.20 -16.42 -4.32
C VAL A 110 -6.34 -17.15 -5.67
N THR A 111 -6.27 -16.44 -6.80
CA THR A 111 -6.59 -17.06 -8.10
C THR A 111 -5.38 -17.76 -8.74
N LEU A 112 -4.20 -17.12 -8.75
CA LEU A 112 -3.02 -17.69 -9.43
C LEU A 112 -2.20 -18.61 -8.52
N LEU A 113 -2.08 -18.29 -7.24
CA LEU A 113 -1.28 -19.08 -6.29
C LEU A 113 -2.11 -20.07 -5.48
N ASP A 114 -3.44 -19.98 -5.54
CA ASP A 114 -4.37 -20.82 -4.76
C ASP A 114 -4.14 -20.70 -3.24
N GLU A 115 -3.79 -19.49 -2.78
CA GLU A 115 -3.69 -19.20 -1.34
C GLU A 115 -5.06 -19.29 -0.66
N PRO A 116 -5.14 -19.81 0.57
CA PRO A 116 -6.40 -19.83 1.31
C PRO A 116 -6.96 -18.43 1.49
N VAL A 117 -8.24 -18.26 1.14
CA VAL A 117 -8.96 -16.97 1.22
C VAL A 117 -8.87 -16.34 2.60
N LEU A 118 -8.85 -17.14 3.67
CA LEU A 118 -8.74 -16.64 5.03
C LEU A 118 -7.37 -15.96 5.29
N LEU A 119 -6.28 -16.52 4.78
CA LEU A 119 -4.95 -15.92 4.91
C LEU A 119 -4.85 -14.63 4.09
N ALA A 120 -5.32 -14.66 2.84
CA ALA A 120 -5.38 -13.48 1.98
C ALA A 120 -6.23 -12.36 2.60
N THR A 121 -7.36 -12.70 3.23
CA THR A 121 -8.23 -11.71 3.90
C THR A 121 -7.56 -11.09 5.13
N LEU A 122 -6.81 -11.89 5.90
CA LEU A 122 -6.03 -11.38 7.04
C LEU A 122 -4.93 -10.44 6.56
N GLU A 123 -4.15 -10.83 5.55
CA GLU A 123 -3.12 -10.00 4.93
C GLU A 123 -3.73 -8.69 4.41
N LEU A 124 -4.84 -8.77 3.67
CA LEU A 124 -5.57 -7.63 3.14
C LEU A 124 -6.03 -6.64 4.21
N THR A 125 -6.44 -7.14 5.38
CA THR A 125 -6.86 -6.31 6.51
C THR A 125 -5.69 -5.53 7.10
N ILE A 126 -4.51 -6.14 7.15
CA ILE A 126 -3.28 -5.46 7.60
C ILE A 126 -2.84 -4.43 6.56
N LEU A 127 -2.91 -4.79 5.27
CA LEU A 127 -2.62 -3.89 4.14
C LEU A 127 -3.52 -2.65 4.13
N LEU A 128 -4.77 -2.76 4.58
CA LEU A 128 -5.67 -1.61 4.72
C LEU A 128 -5.05 -0.55 5.64
N ILE A 129 -4.56 -0.95 6.81
CA ILE A 129 -4.00 -0.02 7.78
C ILE A 129 -2.75 0.66 7.21
N GLY A 130 -1.85 -0.11 6.59
CA GLY A 130 -0.66 0.45 5.94
C GLY A 130 -1.01 1.45 4.82
N SER A 131 -1.99 1.11 3.97
CA SER A 131 -2.43 1.96 2.87
C SER A 131 -3.11 3.24 3.36
N LEU A 132 -3.90 3.16 4.44
CA LEU A 132 -4.50 4.34 5.08
C LEU A 132 -3.43 5.26 5.66
N ILE A 133 -2.44 4.71 6.36
CA ILE A 133 -1.30 5.47 6.90
C ILE A 133 -0.57 6.20 5.76
N GLU A 134 -0.23 5.49 4.69
CA GLU A 134 0.42 6.08 3.52
C GLU A 134 -0.41 7.22 2.92
N GLY A 135 -1.70 6.99 2.66
CA GLY A 135 -2.58 7.99 2.07
C GLY A 135 -2.75 9.24 2.93
N ILE A 136 -2.87 9.07 4.25
CA ILE A 136 -2.94 10.18 5.21
C ILE A 136 -1.65 10.99 5.21
N VAL A 137 -0.48 10.33 5.25
CA VAL A 137 0.82 11.02 5.22
C VAL A 137 0.98 11.83 3.93
N ILE A 138 0.68 11.24 2.77
CA ILE A 138 0.73 11.92 1.47
C ILE A 138 -0.16 13.18 1.50
N ALA A 139 -1.41 13.04 1.94
CA ALA A 139 -2.39 14.12 1.96
C ALA A 139 -2.02 15.25 2.94
N LYS A 140 -1.28 14.95 4.02
CA LYS A 140 -0.80 15.95 4.97
C LYS A 140 0.35 16.80 4.41
N ILE A 141 1.17 16.21 3.54
CA ILE A 141 2.35 16.89 2.98
C ILE A 141 1.97 17.71 1.76
N ILE A 142 1.03 17.25 0.93
CA ILE A 142 0.63 17.94 -0.30
C ILE A 142 -0.43 19.00 0.03
N PRO A 143 -0.27 20.27 -0.41
CA PRO A 143 -1.28 21.31 -0.17
C PRO A 143 -2.61 20.95 -0.81
N HIS A 144 -3.70 21.22 -0.09
CA HIS A 144 -5.04 20.95 -0.57
C HIS A 144 -5.41 21.87 -1.73
N LYS A 145 -5.72 21.26 -2.87
CA LYS A 145 -6.37 21.97 -3.98
C LYS A 145 -7.87 21.93 -3.75
N GLY A 146 -8.46 23.11 -3.52
CA GLY A 146 -9.90 23.27 -3.36
C GLY A 146 -10.35 23.36 -1.90
N THR A 147 -10.03 24.50 -1.28
CA THR A 147 -10.90 25.27 -0.39
C THR A 147 -10.36 26.70 -0.37
N THR A 148 -10.65 27.47 -1.41
CA THR A 148 -10.90 28.90 -1.18
C THR A 148 -12.26 28.99 -0.46
N PRO A 149 -12.38 29.71 0.68
CA PRO A 149 -13.69 30.20 1.09
C PRO A 149 -14.31 31.06 -0.02
#